data_AF-A0A7X4YL55-F1
#
_entry.id   AF-A0A7X4YL55-F1
#
_cell.length_a   1.000
_cell.length_b   1.000
_cell.length_c   1.000
_cell.angle_alpha   90.00
_cell.angle_beta   90.00
_cell.angle_gamma   90.00
#
_symmetry.space_group_name_H-M   'P 1'
#
loop_
_entity.id
_entity.type
_entity.pdbx_description
1 polymer ?
#
loop_
_entity_poly.entity_id
_entity_poly.type
_entity_poly.pdbx_seq_one_letter_code
_entity_poly.pdbx_strand_id
1 'polypeptide(L)'
;MTKYAKGLLAVMTASTLLLGACNNNANDGNKAGAADASKDNGSNGNANANNAAADNAPANAEKISLKWMIPTQQKAPVGDSLIMQEIKQKFNVDIEFVEAPPGDQYDEKKKLAIASQAIPDLMTWVMKDEANKYGPEGAFLEITPLLDRLPELKKKLDADPNGKYNAFSPDEKLWRLPDYITYRTCRSSISAT
;
A
#
# COMPACT_ATOMS: atom_id res chain seq x y z
N MET A 1 -52.49 -40.12 -19.46
CA MET A 1 -51.14 -39.66 -19.87
C MET A 1 -50.40 -39.24 -18.63
N THR A 2 -49.60 -40.15 -18.07
CA THR A 2 -49.04 -40.05 -16.73
C THR A 2 -47.52 -40.15 -16.84
N LYS A 3 -46.83 -39.09 -16.42
CA LYS A 3 -45.51 -39.01 -15.76
C LYS A 3 -44.45 -40.08 -16.12
N TYR A 4 -43.35 -39.65 -16.72
CA TYR A 4 -42.03 -40.32 -16.71
C TYR A 4 -41.02 -39.30 -16.13
N ALA A 5 -40.55 -39.40 -14.89
CA ALA A 5 -39.69 -40.42 -14.29
C ALA A 5 -38.23 -40.33 -14.77
N LYS A 6 -37.43 -39.63 -13.95
CA LYS A 6 -36.05 -39.94 -13.49
C LYS A 6 -35.28 -41.01 -14.30
N GLY A 7 -34.17 -40.63 -14.94
CA GLY A 7 -32.96 -41.46 -15.08
C GLY A 7 -31.88 -40.84 -14.18
N LEU A 8 -31.33 -41.48 -13.14
CA LEU A 8 -30.49 -42.69 -13.08
C LEU A 8 -29.18 -42.47 -13.88
N LEU A 9 -28.11 -41.97 -13.26
CA LEU A 9 -27.11 -42.69 -12.44
C LEU A 9 -26.32 -43.75 -13.23
N ALA A 10 -25.07 -43.44 -13.57
CA ALA A 10 -23.91 -44.34 -13.74
C ALA A 10 -22.72 -43.51 -14.31
N VAL A 11 -21.43 -43.68 -14.03
CA VAL A 11 -20.57 -44.39 -13.04
C VAL A 11 -19.13 -44.21 -13.59
N MET A 12 -18.10 -44.36 -12.73
CA MET A 12 -16.65 -44.50 -13.02
C MET A 12 -15.86 -43.21 -13.31
N THR A 13 -15.00 -42.69 -12.43
CA THR A 13 -13.86 -43.26 -11.64
C THR A 13 -12.64 -43.61 -12.49
N ALA A 14 -11.49 -43.01 -12.13
CA ALA A 14 -10.08 -43.46 -12.23
C ALA A 14 -9.17 -42.33 -12.76
N SER A 15 -8.29 -41.75 -11.91
CA SER A 15 -6.85 -42.11 -11.77
C SER A 15 -5.99 -41.22 -12.70
N THR A 16 -4.81 -40.69 -12.35
CA THR A 16 -3.88 -40.82 -11.22
C THR A 16 -2.79 -39.75 -11.39
N LEU A 17 -2.08 -39.50 -10.29
CA LEU A 17 -0.81 -38.78 -10.16
C LEU A 17 0.25 -39.13 -11.22
N LEU A 18 1.09 -38.14 -11.57
CA LEU A 18 2.50 -38.35 -11.92
C LEU A 18 3.36 -37.23 -11.30
N LEU A 19 4.33 -37.64 -10.49
CA LEU A 19 5.44 -36.85 -9.97
C LEU A 19 6.63 -36.92 -10.95
N GLY A 20 7.44 -35.86 -10.99
CA GLY A 20 8.91 -35.96 -11.07
C GLY A 20 9.57 -35.72 -12.43
N ALA A 21 10.34 -34.62 -12.52
CA ALA A 21 11.61 -34.55 -13.26
C ALA A 21 12.40 -33.28 -12.89
N CYS A 22 13.07 -33.30 -11.74
CA CYS A 22 14.33 -32.58 -11.56
C CYS A 22 15.43 -33.64 -11.59
N ASN A 23 16.28 -33.68 -12.62
CA ASN A 23 17.71 -33.95 -12.49
C ASN A 23 18.45 -33.79 -13.83
N ASN A 24 19.56 -33.05 -13.81
CA ASN A 24 20.90 -33.59 -14.13
C ASN A 24 21.93 -32.45 -14.08
N ASN A 25 22.75 -32.43 -13.04
CA ASN A 25 24.13 -32.92 -13.16
C ASN A 25 24.80 -32.89 -11.78
N ALA A 26 25.03 -34.09 -11.25
CA ALA A 26 26.05 -34.32 -10.25
C ALA A 26 27.38 -34.48 -11.00
N ASN A 27 28.40 -33.72 -10.60
CA ASN A 27 29.78 -34.15 -10.77
C ASN A 27 30.50 -34.02 -9.42
N ASP A 28 31.37 -34.99 -9.21
CA ASP A 28 31.94 -35.45 -7.97
C ASP A 28 32.92 -34.47 -7.28
N GLY A 29 32.92 -34.56 -5.95
CA GLY A 29 34.05 -34.48 -5.01
C GLY A 29 35.16 -33.43 -5.16
N ASN A 30 35.40 -32.64 -4.09
CA ASN A 30 36.53 -32.86 -3.17
C ASN A 30 36.50 -31.89 -1.95
N LYS A 31 37.08 -32.37 -0.85
CA LYS A 31 37.18 -31.84 0.52
C LYS A 31 37.95 -30.51 0.71
N ALA A 32 37.46 -29.77 1.71
CA ALA A 32 38.17 -29.11 2.83
C ALA A 32 39.18 -27.98 2.58
N GLY A 33 39.01 -26.88 3.33
CA GLY A 33 40.09 -25.93 3.67
C GLY A 33 39.60 -24.51 3.94
N ALA A 34 39.55 -24.11 5.21
CA ALA A 34 39.34 -22.74 5.66
C ALA A 34 40.68 -21.95 5.73
N ALA A 35 40.62 -20.66 5.41
CA ALA A 35 41.45 -19.51 5.87
C ALA A 35 41.36 -18.40 4.81
N ASP A 36 40.55 -17.35 5.00
CA ASP A 36 40.91 -16.03 5.55
C ASP A 36 42.15 -15.35 4.96
N ALA A 37 41.91 -14.22 4.29
CA ALA A 37 42.82 -13.08 4.24
C ALA A 37 42.00 -11.80 3.98
N SER A 38 41.72 -11.11 5.09
CA SER A 38 41.25 -9.73 5.15
C SER A 38 42.04 -8.75 4.27
N LYS A 39 41.31 -7.78 3.69
CA LYS A 39 41.82 -6.41 3.51
C LYS A 39 40.73 -5.42 3.92
N ASP A 40 40.92 -4.97 5.15
CA ASP A 40 40.34 -3.79 5.78
C ASP A 40 40.78 -2.53 5.03
N ASN A 41 39.85 -1.60 4.83
CA ASN A 41 40.17 -0.17 4.88
C ASN A 41 38.95 0.58 5.42
N GLY A 42 38.85 0.60 6.75
CA GLY A 42 37.95 1.49 7.47
C GLY A 42 38.22 2.96 7.16
N SER A 43 37.14 3.73 7.11
CA SER A 43 37.16 5.06 7.70
C SER A 43 35.82 5.31 8.36
N ASN A 44 35.89 5.46 9.67
CA ASN A 44 34.81 5.67 10.61
C ASN A 44 34.51 7.18 10.66
N GLY A 45 33.24 7.56 10.60
CA GLY A 45 32.83 8.97 10.62
C GLY A 45 31.32 9.12 10.75
N ASN A 46 30.80 8.81 11.94
CA ASN A 46 29.43 9.06 12.36
C ASN A 46 29.11 10.57 12.34
N ALA A 47 28.18 10.99 11.47
CA ALA A 47 27.34 12.17 11.69
C ALA A 47 26.06 12.06 10.85
N ASN A 48 24.99 11.60 11.51
CA ASN A 48 23.60 12.03 11.35
C ASN A 48 23.21 12.68 10.00
N ALA A 49 22.65 11.88 9.08
CA ALA A 49 22.04 12.36 7.84
C ALA A 49 20.67 11.72 7.60
N ASN A 50 19.79 11.76 8.60
CA ASN A 50 18.37 11.47 8.40
C ASN A 50 17.64 12.76 8.00
N ASN A 51 17.81 13.19 6.75
CA ASN A 51 16.92 14.10 6.01
C ASN A 51 17.44 14.33 4.57
N ALA A 52 17.74 13.27 3.82
CA ALA A 52 18.24 13.40 2.44
C ALA A 52 17.41 12.63 1.39
N ALA A 53 16.18 12.23 1.72
CA ALA A 53 15.28 11.63 0.73
C ALA A 53 14.35 12.66 0.05
N ALA A 54 14.30 13.90 0.52
CA ALA A 54 13.38 14.93 0.02
C ALA A 54 14.04 16.13 -0.68
N ASP A 55 15.38 16.24 -0.65
CA ASP A 55 16.05 17.48 -1.09
C ASP A 55 16.94 17.34 -2.32
N ASN A 56 17.18 16.14 -2.87
CA ASN A 56 17.90 16.00 -4.15
C ASN A 56 17.46 14.73 -4.90
N ALA A 57 16.25 14.74 -5.46
CA ALA A 57 16.02 13.85 -6.60
C ALA A 57 16.99 14.29 -7.71
N PRO A 58 17.84 13.41 -8.25
CA PRO A 58 18.76 13.80 -9.32
C PRO A 58 17.94 14.38 -10.48
N ALA A 59 18.36 15.51 -11.03
CA ALA A 59 17.65 16.25 -12.07
C ALA A 59 17.43 15.46 -13.39
N ASN A 60 17.90 14.21 -13.45
CA ASN A 60 17.74 13.26 -14.55
C ASN A 60 17.09 11.92 -14.10
N ALA A 61 16.42 11.90 -12.96
CA ALA A 61 15.54 10.78 -12.60
C ALA A 61 14.33 10.78 -13.54
N GLU A 62 13.99 9.61 -14.07
CA GLU A 62 12.76 9.42 -14.85
C GLU A 62 11.56 9.88 -14.01
N LYS A 63 10.68 10.70 -14.62
CA LYS A 63 9.51 11.24 -13.95
C LYS A 63 8.56 10.09 -13.64
N ILE A 64 8.28 9.85 -12.36
CA ILE A 64 7.39 8.77 -11.94
C ILE A 64 5.95 9.22 -12.19
N SER A 65 5.21 8.49 -13.03
CA SER A 65 3.79 8.75 -13.28
C SER A 65 2.94 7.92 -12.33
N LEU A 66 2.01 8.58 -11.61
CA LEU A 66 1.12 7.97 -10.63
C LEU A 66 -0.34 8.33 -10.93
N LYS A 67 -1.25 7.39 -10.70
CA LYS A 67 -2.70 7.61 -10.73
C LYS A 67 -3.24 7.75 -9.32
N TRP A 68 -3.93 8.85 -9.03
CA TRP A 68 -4.49 9.13 -7.71
C TRP A 68 -5.98 9.37 -7.77
N MET A 69 -6.76 8.45 -7.21
CA MET A 69 -8.20 8.63 -7.02
C MET A 69 -8.50 9.47 -5.77
N ILE A 70 -9.23 10.56 -5.98
CA ILE A 70 -9.58 11.51 -4.92
C ILE A 70 -11.07 11.90 -4.94
N PRO A 71 -11.68 12.07 -3.77
CA PRO A 71 -13.01 12.63 -3.64
C PRO A 71 -12.93 14.16 -3.62
N THR A 72 -13.60 14.83 -4.56
CA THR A 72 -13.62 16.30 -4.64
C THR A 72 -14.93 16.84 -5.20
N GLN A 73 -15.37 18.00 -4.70
CA GLN A 73 -16.48 18.79 -5.25
C GLN A 73 -15.98 20.06 -5.98
N GLN A 74 -14.65 20.21 -6.11
CA GLN A 74 -14.08 21.38 -6.74
C GLN A 74 -14.43 21.38 -8.23
N LYS A 75 -14.74 22.57 -8.76
CA LYS A 75 -15.00 22.74 -10.19
C LYS A 75 -13.72 22.76 -11.02
N ALA A 76 -12.62 23.22 -10.41
CA ALA A 76 -11.30 23.20 -11.03
C ALA A 76 -10.60 21.87 -10.69
N PRO A 77 -9.84 21.29 -11.62
CA PRO A 77 -9.04 20.09 -11.36
C PRO A 77 -8.05 20.34 -10.21
N VAL A 78 -7.94 19.39 -9.29
CA VAL A 78 -7.04 19.47 -8.13
C VAL A 78 -5.57 19.54 -8.56
N GLY A 79 -5.25 18.91 -9.69
CA GLY A 79 -3.92 18.93 -10.29
C GLY A 79 -3.43 20.31 -10.73
N ASP A 80 -4.33 21.27 -10.94
CA ASP A 80 -3.99 22.63 -11.36
C ASP A 80 -3.70 23.56 -10.18
N SER A 81 -3.88 23.08 -8.94
CA SER A 81 -3.57 23.87 -7.75
C SER A 81 -2.06 24.11 -7.60
N LEU A 82 -1.68 25.31 -7.13
CA LEU A 82 -0.28 25.69 -6.90
C LEU A 82 0.45 24.68 -5.99
N ILE A 83 -0.24 24.19 -4.97
CA ILE A 83 0.29 23.20 -4.02
C ILE A 83 0.62 21.89 -4.75
N MET A 84 -0.25 21.40 -5.63
CA MET A 84 0.02 20.17 -6.38
C MET A 84 1.14 20.36 -7.41
N GLN A 85 1.28 21.54 -8.00
CA GLN A 85 2.39 21.85 -8.90
C GLN A 85 3.74 21.83 -8.17
N GLU A 86 3.82 22.44 -6.98
CA GLU A 86 5.02 22.41 -6.15
C GLU A 86 5.39 20.99 -5.70
N ILE A 87 4.40 20.17 -5.34
CA ILE A 87 4.61 18.76 -4.96
C ILE A 87 5.15 17.96 -6.15
N LYS A 88 4.52 18.10 -7.33
CA LYS A 88 4.98 17.43 -8.57
C LYS A 88 6.42 17.79 -8.89
N GLN A 89 6.80 19.05 -8.74
CA GLN A 89 8.16 19.53 -8.98
C GLN A 89 9.14 19.02 -7.93
N LYS A 90 8.82 19.15 -6.64
CA LYS A 90 9.72 18.76 -5.55
C LYS A 90 10.04 17.26 -5.56
N PHE A 91 9.03 16.43 -5.81
CA PHE A 91 9.20 14.98 -5.79
C PHE A 91 9.46 14.38 -7.18
N ASN A 92 9.54 15.22 -8.23
CA ASN A 92 9.70 14.79 -9.62
C ASN A 92 8.69 13.71 -10.04
N VAL A 93 7.42 13.92 -9.68
CA VAL A 93 6.31 13.01 -9.98
C VAL A 93 5.32 13.67 -10.94
N ASP A 94 4.70 12.87 -11.79
CA ASP A 94 3.45 13.24 -12.44
C ASP A 94 2.28 12.53 -11.76
N ILE A 95 1.18 13.24 -11.59
CA ILE A 95 0.00 12.70 -10.92
C ILE A 95 -1.21 12.95 -11.81
N GLU A 96 -1.80 11.86 -12.29
CA GLU A 96 -3.11 11.82 -12.96
C GLU A 96 -4.20 11.66 -11.88
N PHE A 97 -5.05 12.66 -11.73
CA PHE A 97 -6.13 12.63 -10.74
C PHE A 97 -7.39 11.99 -11.32
N VAL A 98 -7.90 10.95 -10.65
CA VAL A 98 -9.22 10.37 -10.92
C VAL A 98 -10.20 10.96 -9.92
N GLU A 99 -10.89 12.02 -10.34
CA GLU A 99 -11.78 12.79 -9.47
C GLU A 99 -13.20 12.21 -9.48
N ALA A 100 -13.82 12.15 -8.30
CA ALA A 100 -15.23 11.84 -8.17
C ALA A 100 -15.87 12.61 -7.01
N PRO A 101 -17.17 12.96 -7.11
CA PRO A 101 -17.84 13.64 -6.01
C PRO A 101 -17.88 12.78 -4.73
N PRO A 102 -17.62 13.36 -3.55
CA PRO A 102 -17.79 12.72 -2.24
C PRO A 102 -19.15 12.04 -2.06
N GLY A 103 -19.18 11.02 -1.20
CA GLY A 103 -20.38 10.25 -0.88
C GLY A 103 -20.52 9.02 -1.78
N ASP A 104 -21.77 8.64 -2.06
CA ASP A 104 -22.11 7.37 -2.73
C ASP A 104 -21.40 7.20 -4.08
N GLN A 105 -21.28 8.28 -4.86
CA GLN A 105 -20.64 8.25 -6.17
C GLN A 105 -19.15 7.89 -6.10
N TYR A 106 -18.46 8.37 -5.07
CA TYR A 106 -17.07 8.00 -4.82
C TYR A 106 -16.98 6.54 -4.35
N ASP A 107 -17.84 6.14 -3.42
CA ASP A 107 -17.83 4.79 -2.87
C ASP A 107 -18.15 3.71 -3.91
N GLU A 108 -19.07 3.98 -4.84
CA GLU A 108 -19.38 3.10 -5.97
C GLU A 108 -18.17 2.94 -6.91
N LYS A 109 -17.54 4.05 -7.31
CA LYS A 109 -16.36 4.03 -8.18
C LYS A 109 -15.18 3.31 -7.53
N LYS A 110 -14.92 3.57 -6.24
CA LYS A 110 -13.90 2.88 -5.44
C LYS A 110 -14.15 1.37 -5.42
N LYS A 111 -15.36 0.94 -5.06
CA LYS A 111 -15.72 -0.48 -5.00
C LYS A 111 -15.57 -1.15 -6.37
N LEU A 112 -15.96 -0.47 -7.44
CA LEU A 112 -15.79 -0.96 -8.81
C LEU A 112 -14.31 -1.10 -9.19
N ALA A 113 -13.48 -0.11 -8.88
CA ALA A 113 -12.04 -0.15 -9.13
C ALA A 113 -11.37 -1.33 -8.41
N ILE A 114 -11.73 -1.56 -7.14
CA ILE A 114 -11.23 -2.71 -6.35
C ILE A 114 -11.72 -4.02 -6.95
N ALA A 115 -13.02 -4.15 -7.25
CA ALA A 115 -13.61 -5.38 -7.78
C ALA A 115 -13.08 -5.74 -9.18
N SER A 116 -12.76 -4.73 -10.00
CA SER A 116 -12.21 -4.91 -11.35
C SER A 116 -10.70 -5.08 -11.36
N GLN A 117 -10.03 -5.02 -10.20
CA GLN A 117 -8.56 -4.97 -10.08
C GLN A 117 -7.92 -3.80 -10.85
N ALA A 118 -8.71 -2.82 -11.27
CA ALA A 118 -8.25 -1.58 -11.89
C ALA A 118 -7.99 -0.52 -10.80
N ILE A 119 -7.22 -0.91 -9.78
CA ILE A 119 -6.93 -0.05 -8.63
C ILE A 119 -5.88 0.99 -9.05
N PRO A 120 -6.10 2.29 -8.80
CA PRO A 120 -5.10 3.33 -9.02
C PRO A 120 -3.91 3.16 -8.05
N ASP A 121 -2.78 3.79 -8.34
CA ASP A 121 -1.60 3.73 -7.46
C ASP A 121 -1.87 4.29 -6.06
N LEU A 122 -2.71 5.34 -6.00
CA LEU A 122 -3.13 5.99 -4.77
C LEU A 122 -4.65 6.12 -4.72
N MET A 123 -5.22 5.87 -3.54
CA MET A 123 -6.64 6.01 -3.29
C MET A 123 -6.87 6.70 -1.94
N THR A 124 -7.65 7.79 -1.96
CA THR A 124 -8.02 8.53 -0.75
C THR A 124 -9.33 8.01 -0.17
N TRP A 125 -9.56 8.20 1.14
CA TRP A 125 -10.79 7.78 1.83
C TRP A 125 -11.13 6.29 1.68
N VAL A 126 -10.10 5.44 1.70
CA VAL A 126 -10.27 4.01 1.94
C VAL A 126 -10.57 3.82 3.42
N MET A 127 -11.74 3.27 3.72
CA MET A 127 -12.15 3.04 5.10
C MET A 127 -11.36 1.86 5.70
N LYS A 128 -11.25 1.83 7.03
CA LYS A 128 -10.50 0.78 7.73
C LYS A 128 -10.99 -0.63 7.35
N ASP A 129 -12.30 -0.83 7.34
CA ASP A 129 -12.89 -2.14 7.07
C ASP A 129 -12.66 -2.58 5.63
N GLU A 130 -12.62 -1.64 4.68
CA GLU A 130 -12.29 -1.92 3.28
C GLU A 130 -10.80 -2.29 3.14
N ALA A 131 -9.91 -1.52 3.76
CA ALA A 131 -8.49 -1.79 3.72
C ALA A 131 -8.16 -3.16 4.35
N ASN A 132 -8.79 -3.49 5.48
CA ASN A 132 -8.60 -4.78 6.16
C ASN A 132 -9.19 -5.96 5.37
N LYS A 133 -10.25 -5.72 4.61
CA LYS A 133 -10.87 -6.76 3.77
C LYS A 133 -10.02 -7.03 2.53
N TYR A 134 -9.65 -6.00 1.79
CA TYR A 134 -9.01 -6.13 0.48
C TYR A 134 -7.48 -6.13 0.55
N GLY A 135 -6.87 -5.64 1.63
CA GLY A 135 -5.42 -5.66 1.84
C GLY A 135 -4.81 -7.07 1.76
N PRO A 136 -5.33 -8.06 2.52
CA PRO A 136 -4.87 -9.45 2.43
C PRO A 136 -5.08 -10.10 1.05
N GLU A 137 -6.02 -9.60 0.25
CA GLU A 137 -6.27 -10.04 -1.13
C GLU A 137 -5.26 -9.45 -2.14
N GLY A 138 -4.32 -8.62 -1.67
CA GLY A 138 -3.30 -7.97 -2.50
C GLY A 138 -3.75 -6.67 -3.17
N ALA A 139 -4.91 -6.11 -2.77
CA ALA A 139 -5.40 -4.85 -3.32
C ALA A 139 -4.59 -3.64 -2.84
N PHE A 140 -3.99 -3.72 -1.65
CA PHE A 140 -3.23 -2.65 -1.04
C PHE A 140 -1.87 -3.14 -0.54
N LEU A 141 -0.88 -2.25 -0.56
CA LEU A 141 0.46 -2.53 -0.05
C LEU A 141 0.46 -2.59 1.48
N GLU A 142 1.13 -3.60 2.05
CA GLU A 142 1.36 -3.65 3.50
C GLU A 142 2.41 -2.59 3.88
N ILE A 143 2.00 -1.59 4.67
CA ILE A 143 2.84 -0.46 5.08
C ILE A 143 3.65 -0.81 6.34
N THR A 144 3.21 -1.78 7.14
CA THR A 144 3.90 -2.23 8.36
C THR A 144 5.42 -2.43 8.18
N PRO A 145 5.91 -3.21 7.18
CA PRO A 145 7.35 -3.41 6.98
C PRO A 145 8.07 -2.15 6.49
N LEU A 146 7.34 -1.14 6.00
CA LEU A 146 7.89 0.13 5.52
C LEU A 146 8.00 1.18 6.63
N LEU A 147 7.41 0.95 7.81
CA LEU A 147 7.40 1.92 8.91
C LEU A 147 8.80 2.31 9.38
N ASP A 148 9.78 1.41 9.31
CA ASP A 148 11.17 1.72 9.67
C ASP A 148 11.83 2.70 8.70
N ARG A 149 11.35 2.78 7.45
CA ARG A 149 11.77 3.78 6.46
C ARG A 149 10.94 5.06 6.50
N LEU A 150 9.87 5.08 7.28
CA LEU A 150 8.92 6.19 7.40
C LEU A 150 8.91 6.72 8.86
N PRO A 151 10.00 7.31 9.35
CA PRO A 151 10.15 7.68 10.77
C PRO A 151 9.11 8.71 11.23
N GLU A 152 8.73 9.64 10.37
CA GLU A 152 7.68 10.64 10.66
C GLU A 152 6.29 10.01 10.80
N LEU A 153 6.00 8.96 10.03
CA LEU A 153 4.75 8.22 10.14
C LEU A 153 4.74 7.38 11.42
N LYS A 154 5.85 6.68 11.71
CA LYS A 154 6.02 5.88 12.94
C LYS A 154 5.81 6.74 14.18
N LYS A 155 6.47 7.91 14.25
CA LYS A 155 6.30 8.87 15.35
C LYS A 155 4.85 9.31 15.57
N LYS A 156 4.09 9.53 14.48
CA LYS A 156 2.67 9.91 14.57
C LYS A 156 1.77 8.77 15.02
N LEU A 157 2.05 7.54 14.59
CA LEU A 157 1.34 6.34 15.06
C LEU A 157 1.60 6.09 16.55
N ASP A 158 2.85 6.20 17.00
CA ASP A 158 3.24 6.02 18.41
C ASP A 158 2.64 7.10 19.33
N ALA A 159 2.47 8.32 18.80
CA ALA A 159 1.89 9.45 19.53
C ALA A 159 0.36 9.39 19.68
N ASP A 160 -0.33 8.42 19.06
CA ASP A 160 -1.78 8.21 19.21
C ASP A 160 -2.13 6.89 19.93
N PRO A 161 -1.79 6.77 21.23
CA PRO A 161 -2.18 5.62 22.03
C PRO A 161 -3.69 5.55 22.29
N ASN A 162 -4.44 6.63 22.00
CA ASN A 162 -5.89 6.74 22.27
C ASN A 162 -6.77 6.18 21.13
N GLY A 163 -6.17 5.61 20.08
CA GLY A 163 -6.89 4.90 19.03
C GLY A 163 -7.78 5.79 18.17
N LYS A 164 -7.54 7.11 18.12
CA LYS A 164 -8.26 8.00 17.19
C LYS A 164 -8.02 7.57 15.75
N TYR A 165 -6.85 7.00 15.47
CA TYR A 165 -6.46 6.59 14.14
C TYR A 165 -6.77 5.13 13.82
N ASN A 166 -6.97 4.26 14.84
CA ASN A 166 -7.19 2.79 14.74
C ASN A 166 -6.81 2.23 13.36
N ALA A 167 -5.53 2.35 13.02
CA ALA A 167 -5.07 2.25 11.63
C ALA A 167 -4.72 0.80 11.26
N PHE A 168 -4.39 0.01 12.27
CA PHE A 168 -4.02 -1.39 12.14
C PHE A 168 -5.24 -2.28 11.99
N SER A 169 -5.07 -3.37 11.25
CA SER A 169 -5.99 -4.49 11.20
C SER A 169 -5.99 -5.24 12.55
N PRO A 170 -6.97 -6.12 12.80
CA PRO A 170 -6.92 -7.04 13.93
C PRO A 170 -5.65 -7.89 13.98
N ASP A 171 -5.01 -8.11 12.82
CA ASP A 171 -3.75 -8.85 12.68
C ASP A 171 -2.50 -7.93 12.76
N GLU A 172 -2.66 -6.73 13.30
CA GLU A 172 -1.60 -5.72 13.47
C GLU A 172 -0.94 -5.24 12.17
N LYS A 173 -1.63 -5.38 11.03
CA LYS A 173 -1.15 -4.93 9.73
C LYS A 173 -1.70 -3.57 9.35
N LEU A 174 -0.85 -2.73 8.77
CA LEU A 174 -1.23 -1.41 8.27
C LEU A 174 -1.42 -1.45 6.75
N TRP A 175 -2.67 -1.36 6.30
CA TRP A 175 -3.04 -1.37 4.87
C TRP A 175 -3.40 0.00 4.31
N ARG A 176 -3.53 1.00 5.19
CA ARG A 176 -3.86 2.38 4.83
C ARG A 176 -3.11 3.35 5.72
N LEU A 177 -2.86 4.55 5.21
CA LEU A 177 -2.39 5.64 6.06
C LEU A 177 -3.57 6.16 6.92
N PRO A 178 -3.34 6.46 8.20
CA PRO A 178 -4.38 7.00 9.07
C PRO A 178 -4.79 8.42 8.65
N ASP A 179 -6.08 8.70 8.76
CA ASP A 179 -6.63 10.03 8.54
C ASP A 179 -6.43 10.88 9.81
N TYR A 180 -5.60 11.92 9.70
CA TYR A 180 -5.36 12.86 10.80
C TYR A 180 -6.44 13.95 10.84
N ILE A 181 -7.65 13.60 11.28
CA ILE A 181 -8.68 14.60 11.56
C ILE A 181 -8.34 15.24 12.90
N THR A 182 -7.59 16.33 12.88
CA THR A 182 -7.51 17.22 14.04
C THR A 182 -8.85 17.92 14.17
N TYR A 183 -9.75 17.39 15.00
CA TYR A 183 -10.82 18.22 15.55
C TYR A 183 -10.13 19.29 16.39
N ARG A 184 -9.88 20.47 15.79
CA ARG A 184 -9.74 21.69 16.56
C ARG A 184 -11.14 21.94 17.10
N THR A 185 -11.49 21.30 18.21
CA THR A 185 -12.72 21.59 18.91
C THR A 185 -12.70 23.09 19.15
N CYS A 186 -13.61 23.80 18.49
CA CYS A 186 -13.94 25.17 18.82
C CYS A 186 -14.64 25.11 20.18
N ARG A 187 -13.89 24.79 21.24
CA ARG A 187 -14.30 24.87 22.63
C ARG A 187 -13.41 25.90 23.30
N SER A 188 -13.52 27.13 22.82
CA SER A 188 -13.13 28.31 23.56
C SER A 188 -14.35 29.22 23.67
N SER A 189 -14.71 29.50 24.93
CA SER A 189 -15.67 30.49 25.42
C SER A 189 -17.16 30.28 25.13
N ILE A 190 -17.77 29.28 25.77
CA ILE A 190 -19.05 29.51 26.47
C ILE A 190 -18.83 29.05 27.91
N SER A 191 -18.26 29.93 28.72
CA SER A 191 -18.31 29.84 30.17
C SER A 191 -18.97 31.12 30.66
N ALA A 192 -20.20 30.95 31.14
CA ALA A 192 -20.88 31.71 32.18
C ALA A 192 -20.73 33.25 32.17
N THR A 193 -21.83 33.92 31.87
CA THR A 193 -22.27 35.09 32.63
C THR A 193 -23.68 34.82 33.12
#